data_AF-A0A0M6XY52-F1
#
_entry.id   AF-A0A0M6XY52-F1
#
_cell.length_a   1.000
_cell.length_b   1.000
_cell.length_c   1.000
_cell.angle_alpha   90.00
_cell.angle_beta   90.00
_cell.angle_gamma   90.00
#
_symmetry.space_group_name_H-M   'P 1'
#
loop_
_entity.id
_entity.type
_entity.pdbx_description
1 polymer ?
#
loop_
_entity_poly.entity_id
_entity_poly.type
_entity_poly.pdbx_seq_one_letter_code
_entity_poly.pdbx_strand_id
1 'polypeptide(L)'
;MKHGVTQTLYNYWDNLRGARPAPNRSEVDPGEIRGLLGDTFILETNGSRDVRYRLAGTRLCSAHCRELKGRNFLRGWSVKDREALESLIAAITEDAAAAVIGINGHTERGQILQMEMLLVPLNVPGEGRIRVLGSCTPMEKPYWIGLHPILSQSISSLRLVWPDERPYFVDSPASTLNPILPRFTAEGIAMPTPPLPSGAERKVGHLTVYSGGKS
;
A
#
# COMPACT_ATOMS: atom_id res chain seq x y z
N MET A 1 -14.90 2.49 -1.32
CA MET A 1 -15.07 2.26 -2.77
C MET A 1 -16.47 2.72 -3.12
N LYS A 2 -16.58 3.74 -3.97
CA LYS A 2 -17.85 4.36 -4.35
C LYS A 2 -18.34 3.87 -5.71
N HIS A 3 -17.43 3.52 -6.62
CA HIS A 3 -17.78 3.14 -7.99
C HIS A 3 -17.92 1.62 -8.13
N GLY A 4 -18.95 1.18 -8.87
CA GLY A 4 -19.28 -0.24 -9.03
C GLY A 4 -18.16 -1.06 -9.71
N VAL A 5 -17.40 -0.46 -10.63
CA VAL A 5 -16.25 -1.11 -11.28
C VAL A 5 -15.16 -1.45 -10.26
N THR A 6 -14.80 -0.49 -9.40
CA THR A 6 -13.82 -0.66 -8.33
C THR A 6 -14.25 -1.78 -7.38
N GLN A 7 -15.53 -1.77 -6.96
CA GLN A 7 -16.07 -2.81 -6.08
C GLN A 7 -16.02 -4.19 -6.74
N THR A 8 -16.45 -4.28 -8.01
CA THR A 8 -16.45 -5.55 -8.76
C THR A 8 -15.05 -6.11 -8.94
N LEU A 9 -14.08 -5.25 -9.31
CA LEU A 9 -12.69 -5.67 -9.48
C LEU A 9 -12.05 -6.09 -8.16
N TYR A 10 -12.32 -5.36 -7.07
CA TYR A 10 -11.84 -5.74 -5.75
C TYR A 10 -12.39 -7.09 -5.31
N ASN A 11 -13.71 -7.30 -5.42
CA ASN A 11 -14.33 -8.58 -5.04
C ASN A 11 -13.78 -9.74 -5.88
N TYR A 12 -13.57 -9.54 -7.18
CA TYR A 12 -12.92 -10.53 -8.04
C TYR A 12 -11.51 -10.88 -7.55
N TRP A 13 -10.69 -9.86 -7.26
CA TRP A 13 -9.33 -10.05 -6.75
C TRP A 13 -9.31 -10.73 -5.38
N ASP A 14 -10.21 -10.34 -4.48
CA ASP A 14 -10.33 -10.91 -3.13
C ASP A 14 -10.77 -12.38 -3.18
N ASN A 15 -11.69 -12.72 -4.07
CA ASN A 15 -12.07 -14.10 -4.32
C ASN A 15 -10.91 -14.95 -4.86
N LEU A 16 -10.09 -14.41 -5.77
CA LEU A 16 -8.93 -15.13 -6.30
C LEU A 16 -7.84 -15.35 -5.25
N ARG A 17 -7.54 -14.34 -4.41
CA ARG A 17 -6.47 -14.47 -3.42
C ARG A 17 -6.83 -15.52 -2.35
N GLY A 18 -8.11 -15.62 -1.99
CA GLY A 18 -8.56 -16.45 -0.88
C GLY A 18 -7.89 -16.01 0.43
N ALA A 19 -7.23 -16.94 1.12
CA ALA A 19 -6.48 -16.63 2.35
C ALA A 19 -5.05 -16.11 2.10
N ARG A 20 -4.62 -15.97 0.84
CA ARG A 20 -3.26 -15.49 0.50
C ARG A 20 -3.21 -13.96 0.49
N PRO A 21 -2.01 -13.36 0.62
CA PRO A 21 -1.85 -11.91 0.52
C PRO A 21 -2.26 -11.37 -0.86
N ALA A 22 -1.92 -12.10 -1.92
CA ALA A 22 -2.23 -11.75 -3.29
C ALA A 22 -2.38 -13.00 -4.17
N PRO A 23 -3.24 -12.98 -5.20
CA PRO A 23 -3.33 -14.06 -6.17
C PRO A 23 -2.14 -14.03 -7.12
N ASN A 24 -1.83 -15.16 -7.75
CA ASN A 24 -0.84 -15.16 -8.82
C ASN A 24 -1.41 -14.49 -10.07
N ARG A 25 -0.57 -13.79 -10.83
CA ARG A 25 -0.97 -13.16 -12.09
C ARG A 25 -1.56 -14.18 -13.07
N SER A 26 -1.06 -15.42 -13.09
CA SER A 26 -1.56 -16.49 -13.97
C SER A 26 -3.00 -16.90 -13.68
N GLU A 27 -3.51 -16.63 -12.48
CA GLU A 27 -4.88 -16.93 -12.06
C GLU A 27 -5.89 -15.87 -12.53
N VAL A 28 -5.41 -14.68 -12.93
CA VAL A 28 -6.27 -13.60 -13.44
C VAL A 28 -6.71 -13.92 -14.86
N ASP A 29 -7.94 -14.41 -14.99
CA ASP A 29 -8.68 -14.57 -16.25
C ASP A 29 -9.37 -13.26 -16.68
N PRO A 30 -8.94 -12.64 -17.80
CA PRO A 30 -9.60 -11.44 -18.35
C PRO A 30 -11.07 -11.66 -18.74
N GLY A 31 -11.48 -12.90 -19.04
CA GLY A 31 -12.84 -13.25 -19.45
C GLY A 31 -13.88 -12.94 -18.37
N GLU A 32 -13.57 -13.25 -17.11
CA GLU A 32 -14.41 -13.00 -15.94
C GLU A 32 -14.65 -11.51 -15.68
N ILE A 33 -13.68 -10.66 -16.03
CA ILE A 33 -13.74 -9.20 -15.87
C ILE A 33 -13.91 -8.44 -17.19
N ARG A 34 -14.38 -9.10 -18.26
CA ARG A 34 -14.45 -8.53 -19.62
C ARG A 34 -15.12 -7.15 -19.71
N GLY A 35 -16.14 -6.89 -18.89
CA GLY A 35 -16.86 -5.62 -18.85
C GLY A 35 -16.05 -4.46 -18.27
N LEU A 36 -15.03 -4.76 -17.46
CA LEU A 36 -14.18 -3.82 -16.75
C LEU A 36 -12.87 -3.54 -17.49
N LEU A 37 -12.46 -4.41 -18.44
CA LEU A 37 -11.17 -4.34 -19.13
C LEU A 37 -10.86 -2.99 -19.78
N GLY A 38 -11.90 -2.24 -20.19
CA GLY A 38 -11.73 -0.90 -20.74
C GLY A 38 -11.18 0.11 -19.72
N ASP A 39 -11.43 -0.09 -18.44
CA ASP A 39 -11.04 0.79 -17.33
C ASP A 39 -9.89 0.19 -16.49
N THR A 40 -9.55 -1.08 -16.72
CA THR A 40 -8.48 -1.81 -16.03
C THR A 40 -7.11 -1.55 -16.64
N PHE A 41 -6.07 -1.64 -15.84
CA PHE A 41 -4.68 -1.57 -16.26
C PHE A 41 -3.82 -2.51 -15.41
N ILE A 42 -2.63 -2.84 -15.92
CA ILE A 42 -1.61 -3.57 -15.16
C ILE A 42 -0.36 -2.71 -15.11
N LEU A 43 0.12 -2.45 -13.91
CA LEU A 43 1.42 -1.85 -13.67
C LEU A 43 2.46 -2.93 -13.45
N GLU A 44 3.66 -2.62 -13.89
CA GLU A 44 4.88 -3.35 -13.61
C GLU A 44 5.81 -2.42 -12.85
N THR A 45 6.41 -2.94 -11.78
CA THR A 45 7.31 -2.18 -10.93
C THR A 45 8.55 -2.97 -10.55
N ASN A 46 9.70 -2.29 -10.55
CA ASN A 46 10.97 -2.75 -9.98
C ASN A 46 11.27 -2.06 -8.64
N GLY A 47 10.31 -1.28 -8.13
CA GLY A 47 10.43 -0.43 -6.94
C GLY A 47 9.49 0.76 -7.02
N SER A 48 9.18 1.39 -5.89
CA SER A 48 8.17 2.45 -5.79
C SER A 48 8.33 3.63 -6.76
N ARG A 49 9.54 3.88 -7.27
CA ARG A 49 9.87 4.98 -8.20
C ARG A 49 9.85 4.62 -9.69
N ASP A 50 9.95 3.33 -10.06
CA ASP A 50 9.91 2.88 -11.46
C ASP A 50 8.67 2.02 -11.68
N VAL A 51 7.57 2.70 -11.99
CA VAL A 51 6.25 2.10 -12.11
C VAL A 51 5.72 2.42 -13.50
N ARG A 52 5.45 1.38 -14.30
CA ARG A 52 5.06 1.55 -15.70
C ARG A 52 3.81 0.78 -16.04
N TYR A 53 3.02 1.34 -16.94
CA TYR A 53 1.88 0.63 -17.53
C TYR A 53 2.38 -0.50 -18.43
N ARG A 54 2.08 -1.75 -18.06
CA ARG A 54 2.32 -2.93 -18.88
C ARG A 54 1.17 -3.15 -19.86
N LEU A 55 -0.05 -2.87 -19.40
CA LEU A 55 -1.31 -2.86 -20.13
C LEU A 55 -2.17 -1.70 -19.61
N ALA A 56 -3.01 -1.14 -20.48
CA ALA A 56 -4.00 -0.14 -20.11
C ALA A 56 -5.25 -0.32 -20.97
N GLY A 57 -6.41 -0.25 -20.32
CA GLY A 57 -7.71 -0.35 -20.97
C GLY A 57 -7.99 0.83 -21.89
N THR A 58 -8.83 0.59 -22.90
CA THR A 58 -9.12 1.58 -23.95
C THR A 58 -9.80 2.84 -23.43
N ARG A 59 -10.72 2.74 -22.46
CA ARG A 59 -11.39 3.90 -21.86
C ARG A 59 -10.41 4.76 -21.07
N LEU A 60 -9.47 4.15 -20.37
CA LEU A 60 -8.40 4.86 -19.67
C LEU A 60 -7.46 5.58 -20.65
N CYS A 61 -7.07 4.90 -21.74
CA CYS A 61 -6.29 5.51 -22.82
C CYS A 61 -7.05 6.66 -23.49
N SER A 62 -8.37 6.53 -23.69
CA SER A 62 -9.23 7.60 -24.19
C SER A 62 -9.23 8.81 -23.26
N ALA A 63 -9.36 8.64 -21.94
CA ALA A 63 -9.31 9.76 -21.00
C ALA A 63 -7.99 10.57 -21.11
N HIS A 64 -6.87 9.91 -21.42
CA HIS A 64 -5.57 10.56 -21.61
C HIS A 64 -5.31 10.99 -23.07
N CYS A 65 -6.24 10.70 -23.98
CA CYS A 65 -6.11 10.81 -25.44
C CYS A 65 -4.80 10.22 -25.97
N ARG A 66 -4.32 9.11 -25.38
CA ARG A 66 -3.07 8.44 -25.76
C ARG A 66 -2.97 7.02 -25.24
N GLU A 67 -2.16 6.24 -25.93
CA GLU A 67 -1.67 4.95 -25.44
C GLU A 67 -0.82 5.16 -24.17
N LEU A 68 -1.19 4.46 -23.10
CA LEU A 68 -0.48 4.50 -21.83
C LEU A 68 0.58 3.40 -21.69
N LYS A 69 0.52 2.33 -22.49
CA LYS A 69 1.49 1.22 -22.45
C LYS A 69 2.93 1.73 -22.53
N GLY A 70 3.76 1.23 -21.61
CA GLY A 70 5.17 1.59 -21.45
C GLY A 70 5.43 2.91 -20.73
N ARG A 71 4.42 3.74 -20.48
CA ARG A 71 4.59 5.04 -19.81
C ARG A 71 4.72 4.87 -18.30
N ASN A 72 5.43 5.81 -17.69
CA ASN A 72 5.54 5.89 -16.23
C ASN A 72 4.20 6.36 -15.62
N PHE A 73 3.70 5.59 -14.65
CA PHE A 73 2.47 5.85 -13.91
C PHE A 73 2.52 7.14 -13.08
N LEU A 74 3.70 7.48 -12.56
CA LEU A 74 3.97 8.66 -11.73
C LEU A 74 4.10 9.96 -12.55
N ARG A 75 3.97 9.88 -13.88
CA ARG A 75 4.00 11.07 -14.74
C ARG A 75 2.68 11.84 -14.63
N GLY A 76 2.79 13.17 -14.50
CA GLY A 76 1.64 14.08 -14.46
C GLY A 76 1.09 14.34 -13.05
N TRP A 77 1.65 13.68 -12.04
CA TRP A 77 1.34 13.96 -10.64
C TRP A 77 2.16 15.13 -10.11
N SER A 78 1.62 15.85 -9.12
CA SER A 78 2.39 16.83 -8.37
C SER A 78 3.52 16.16 -7.59
N VAL A 79 4.55 16.91 -7.19
CA VAL A 79 5.68 16.36 -6.42
C VAL A 79 5.19 15.70 -5.12
N LYS A 80 4.29 16.38 -4.40
CA LYS A 80 3.68 15.88 -3.16
C LYS A 80 2.87 14.60 -3.39
N ASP A 81 2.05 14.58 -4.44
CA ASP A 81 1.24 13.39 -4.76
C ASP A 81 2.12 12.22 -5.22
N ARG A 82 3.25 12.51 -5.89
CA ARG A 82 4.20 11.48 -6.28
C ARG A 82 4.80 10.77 -5.08
N GLU A 83 5.23 11.48 -4.04
CA GLU A 83 5.76 10.88 -2.81
C GLU A 83 4.71 10.02 -2.09
N ALA A 84 3.45 10.48 -2.08
CA ALA A 84 2.34 9.70 -1.54
C ALA A 84 2.10 8.41 -2.35
N LEU A 85 2.14 8.47 -3.68
CA LEU A 85 2.02 7.30 -4.55
C LEU A 85 3.21 6.35 -4.43
N GLU A 86 4.44 6.86 -4.33
CA GLU A 86 5.62 6.04 -4.09
C GLU A 86 5.45 5.23 -2.79
N SER A 87 5.03 5.89 -1.71
CA SER A 87 4.77 5.23 -0.42
C SER A 87 3.62 4.21 -0.51
N LEU A 88 2.56 4.56 -1.25
CA LEU A 88 1.42 3.67 -1.46
C LEU A 88 1.81 2.42 -2.25
N ILE A 89 2.61 2.59 -3.30
CA ILE A 89 3.09 1.48 -4.13
C ILE A 89 3.98 0.57 -3.31
N ALA A 90 4.85 1.12 -2.45
CA ALA A 90 5.64 0.33 -1.50
C ALA A 90 4.73 -0.54 -0.61
N ALA A 91 3.70 0.04 0.02
CA ALA A 91 2.75 -0.72 0.84
C ALA A 91 1.99 -1.81 0.06
N ILE A 92 1.60 -1.53 -1.19
CA ILE A 92 0.95 -2.53 -2.06
C ILE A 92 1.92 -3.67 -2.37
N THR A 93 3.18 -3.36 -2.67
CA THR A 93 4.18 -4.35 -3.09
C THR A 93 4.79 -5.14 -1.95
N GLU A 94 4.98 -4.52 -0.78
CA GLU A 94 5.66 -5.13 0.37
C GLU A 94 4.65 -5.78 1.33
N ASP A 95 3.50 -5.15 1.55
CA ASP A 95 2.49 -5.60 2.53
C ASP A 95 1.27 -6.25 1.89
N ALA A 96 1.29 -6.40 0.57
CA ALA A 96 0.15 -6.87 -0.23
C ALA A 96 -1.16 -6.10 0.05
N ALA A 97 -1.06 -4.83 0.42
CA ALA A 97 -2.23 -4.00 0.70
C ALA A 97 -2.99 -3.64 -0.58
N ALA A 98 -4.31 -3.48 -0.48
CA ALA A 98 -5.13 -2.88 -1.53
C ALA A 98 -5.27 -1.37 -1.29
N ALA A 99 -5.38 -0.59 -2.35
CA ALA A 99 -5.52 0.86 -2.24
C ALA A 99 -6.64 1.41 -3.11
N VAL A 100 -7.40 2.35 -2.54
CA VAL A 100 -8.45 3.11 -3.22
C VAL A 100 -8.08 4.59 -3.17
N ILE A 101 -8.02 5.22 -4.34
CA ILE A 101 -7.55 6.59 -4.51
C ILE A 101 -8.65 7.38 -5.23
N GLY A 102 -9.02 8.53 -4.68
CA GLY A 102 -9.76 9.55 -5.42
C GLY A 102 -8.79 10.43 -6.19
N ILE A 103 -9.05 10.64 -7.48
CA ILE A 103 -8.15 11.35 -8.38
C ILE A 103 -8.93 12.47 -9.06
N ASN A 104 -8.31 13.64 -9.16
CA ASN A 104 -8.76 14.72 -10.02
C ASN A 104 -7.80 14.80 -11.22
N GLY A 105 -8.28 14.46 -12.40
CA GLY A 105 -7.57 14.67 -13.66
C GLY A 105 -7.85 16.08 -14.19
N HIS A 106 -6.80 16.80 -14.58
CA HIS A 106 -6.90 18.17 -15.08
C HIS A 106 -6.56 18.22 -16.56
N THR A 107 -7.40 18.91 -17.32
CA THR A 107 -7.16 19.21 -18.74
C THR A 107 -6.47 20.57 -18.90
N GLU A 108 -5.96 20.86 -20.10
CA GLU A 108 -5.41 22.18 -20.44
C GLU A 108 -6.41 23.32 -20.26
N ARG A 109 -7.71 23.04 -20.46
CA ARG A 109 -8.81 24.01 -20.38
C ARG A 109 -9.34 24.21 -18.96
N GLY A 110 -8.66 23.67 -17.95
CA GLY A 110 -9.06 23.77 -16.55
C GLY A 110 -10.26 22.89 -16.16
N GLN A 111 -10.73 22.01 -17.05
CA GLN A 111 -11.78 21.04 -16.71
C GLN A 111 -11.21 19.94 -15.82
N ILE A 112 -12.02 19.48 -14.86
CA ILE A 112 -11.66 18.46 -13.88
C ILE A 112 -12.47 17.19 -14.14
N LEU A 113 -11.78 16.06 -14.26
CA LEU A 113 -12.37 14.72 -14.27
C LEU A 113 -12.15 14.07 -12.91
N GLN A 114 -13.23 13.89 -12.15
CA GLN A 114 -13.17 13.13 -10.90
C GLN A 114 -13.16 11.63 -11.22
N MET A 115 -12.21 10.90 -10.67
CA MET A 115 -12.03 9.46 -10.91
C MET A 115 -11.81 8.71 -9.59
N GLU A 116 -12.22 7.45 -9.56
CA GLU A 116 -11.78 6.47 -8.56
C GLU A 116 -10.75 5.55 -9.19
N MET A 117 -9.68 5.29 -8.45
CA MET A 117 -8.68 4.30 -8.82
C MET A 117 -8.56 3.23 -7.74
N LEU A 118 -8.56 1.97 -8.16
CA LEU A 118 -8.19 0.81 -7.36
C LEU A 118 -6.80 0.36 -7.76
N LEU A 119 -5.97 -0.01 -6.79
CA LEU A 119 -4.72 -0.73 -6.99
C LEU A 119 -4.69 -1.95 -6.07
N VAL A 120 -4.40 -3.12 -6.63
CA VAL A 120 -4.28 -4.38 -5.89
C VAL A 120 -3.05 -5.16 -6.38
N PRO A 121 -2.32 -5.83 -5.48
CA PRO A 121 -1.10 -6.55 -5.82
C PRO A 121 -1.41 -7.85 -6.56
N LEU A 122 -0.48 -8.27 -7.42
CA LEU A 122 -0.45 -9.58 -8.05
C LEU A 122 0.95 -10.18 -7.90
N ASN A 123 1.00 -11.46 -7.56
CA ASN A 123 2.23 -12.20 -7.46
C ASN A 123 2.67 -12.73 -8.83
N VAL A 124 3.96 -12.58 -9.15
CA VAL A 124 4.56 -13.23 -10.31
C VAL A 124 5.74 -14.08 -9.84
N PRO A 125 5.55 -15.40 -9.71
CA PRO A 125 6.63 -16.29 -9.31
C PRO A 125 7.82 -16.19 -10.28
N GLY A 126 9.03 -15.96 -9.75
CA GLY A 126 10.28 -16.06 -10.50
C GLY A 126 10.69 -14.87 -11.39
N GLU A 127 9.84 -13.86 -11.61
CA GLU A 127 10.20 -12.71 -12.47
C GLU A 127 10.99 -11.61 -11.74
N GLY A 128 11.07 -11.64 -10.40
CA GLY A 128 11.71 -10.59 -9.58
C GLY A 128 11.02 -9.21 -9.68
N ARG A 129 9.88 -9.13 -10.37
CA ARG A 129 9.08 -7.92 -10.58
C ARG A 129 7.68 -8.13 -10.02
N ILE A 130 7.14 -7.06 -9.45
CA ILE A 130 5.80 -7.08 -8.89
C ILE A 130 4.83 -6.50 -9.91
N ARG A 131 3.63 -7.09 -9.99
CA ARG A 131 2.55 -6.61 -10.83
C ARG A 131 1.48 -6.01 -9.94
N VAL A 132 0.91 -4.89 -10.37
CA VAL A 132 -0.23 -4.27 -9.70
C VAL A 132 -1.36 -4.22 -10.70
N LEU A 133 -2.47 -4.88 -10.39
CA LEU A 133 -3.72 -4.74 -11.14
C LEU A 133 -4.43 -3.50 -10.63
N GLY A 134 -5.00 -2.71 -11.54
CA GLY A 134 -5.79 -1.56 -11.13
C GLY A 134 -6.93 -1.28 -12.07
N SER A 135 -7.86 -0.47 -11.61
CA SER A 135 -8.88 0.16 -12.44
C SER A 135 -8.88 1.65 -12.18
N CYS A 136 -9.15 2.45 -13.20
CA CYS A 136 -9.37 3.89 -13.03
C CYS A 136 -10.63 4.26 -13.79
N THR A 137 -11.65 4.70 -13.06
CA THR A 137 -12.97 4.99 -13.61
C THR A 137 -13.42 6.39 -13.24
N PRO A 138 -13.96 7.16 -14.20
CA PRO A 138 -14.50 8.46 -13.88
C PRO A 138 -15.84 8.33 -13.12
N MET A 139 -16.07 9.21 -12.16
CA MET A 139 -17.30 9.26 -11.36
C MET A 139 -18.50 9.68 -12.22
N GLU A 140 -18.24 10.53 -13.21
CA GLU A 140 -19.20 10.99 -14.20
C GLU A 140 -18.58 10.86 -15.59
N LYS A 141 -19.40 10.75 -16.64
CA LYS A 141 -18.92 10.66 -18.03
C LYS A 141 -19.24 11.95 -18.77
N PRO A 142 -18.38 12.98 -18.66
CA PRO A 142 -18.61 14.20 -19.39
C PRO A 142 -18.44 13.98 -20.90
N TYR A 143 -19.15 14.76 -21.71
CA TYR A 143 -19.12 14.68 -23.17
C TYR A 143 -17.72 14.91 -23.78
N TRP A 144 -16.83 15.56 -23.03
CA TRP A 144 -15.49 15.93 -23.49
C TRP A 144 -14.41 14.87 -23.22
N ILE A 145 -14.74 13.79 -22.50
CA ILE A 145 -13.78 12.71 -22.26
C ILE A 145 -13.35 12.09 -23.60
N GLY A 146 -12.04 11.97 -23.84
CA GLY A 146 -11.50 11.54 -25.14
C GLY A 146 -11.27 12.67 -26.16
N LEU A 147 -11.79 13.87 -25.91
CA LEU A 147 -11.51 15.05 -26.74
C LEU A 147 -10.42 15.92 -26.11
N HIS A 148 -10.41 16.04 -24.79
CA HIS A 148 -9.44 16.83 -24.04
C HIS A 148 -8.59 15.91 -23.14
N PRO A 149 -7.27 15.83 -23.36
CA PRO A 149 -6.42 14.92 -22.60
C PRO A 149 -6.29 15.37 -21.15
N ILE A 150 -6.31 14.41 -20.24
CA ILE A 150 -5.80 14.61 -18.88
C ILE A 150 -4.27 14.80 -18.96
N LEU A 151 -3.81 15.98 -18.55
CA LEU A 151 -2.39 16.38 -18.60
C LEU A 151 -1.71 16.27 -17.24
N SER A 152 -2.44 16.55 -16.17
CA SER A 152 -1.97 16.41 -14.80
C SER A 152 -3.04 15.80 -13.90
N GLN A 153 -2.62 15.25 -12.77
CA GLN A 153 -3.45 14.54 -11.82
C GLN A 153 -3.09 14.96 -10.39
N SER A 154 -4.09 15.03 -9.53
CA SER A 154 -3.91 15.24 -8.10
C SER A 154 -4.74 14.28 -7.28
N ILE A 155 -4.26 13.93 -6.08
CA ILE A 155 -4.96 13.04 -5.17
C ILE A 155 -5.99 13.85 -4.40
N SER A 156 -7.26 13.43 -4.45
CA SER A 156 -8.34 14.01 -3.66
C SER A 156 -8.64 13.20 -2.39
N SER A 157 -8.39 11.89 -2.41
CA SER A 157 -8.47 11.02 -1.23
C SER A 157 -7.61 9.79 -1.42
N LEU A 158 -7.16 9.20 -0.32
CA LEU A 158 -6.37 7.97 -0.32
C LEU A 158 -6.82 7.10 0.84
N ARG A 159 -7.05 5.82 0.56
CA ARG A 159 -7.40 4.81 1.55
C ARG A 159 -6.68 3.51 1.24
N LEU A 160 -5.93 3.01 2.21
CA LEU A 160 -5.45 1.63 2.21
C LEU A 160 -6.52 0.70 2.81
N VAL A 161 -6.62 -0.49 2.24
CA VAL A 161 -7.54 -1.55 2.61
C VAL A 161 -6.69 -2.80 2.85
N TRP A 162 -6.64 -3.23 4.11
CA TRP A 162 -5.98 -4.47 4.50
C TRP A 162 -7.04 -5.57 4.51
N PRO A 163 -6.92 -6.57 3.63
CA PRO A 163 -7.94 -7.59 3.50
C PRO A 163 -8.13 -8.46 4.76
N ASP A 164 -7.07 -8.62 5.57
CA ASP A 164 -7.07 -9.47 6.76
C ASP A 164 -7.04 -8.65 8.08
N GLU A 165 -7.44 -7.36 8.03
CA GLU A 165 -7.45 -6.38 9.14
C GLU A 165 -6.09 -6.14 9.84
N ARG A 166 -5.01 -6.81 9.41
CA ARG A 166 -3.64 -6.67 9.94
C ARG A 166 -2.62 -6.55 8.82
N PRO A 167 -1.63 -5.66 8.94
CA PRO A 167 -0.52 -5.62 7.98
C PRO A 167 0.32 -6.89 8.09
N TYR A 168 0.72 -7.47 6.95
CA TYR A 168 1.48 -8.73 6.92
C TYR A 168 2.86 -8.64 7.60
N PHE A 169 3.42 -7.43 7.75
CA PHE A 169 4.66 -7.20 8.51
C PHE A 169 4.52 -7.50 10.01
N VAL A 170 3.29 -7.54 10.56
CA VAL A 170 3.07 -7.84 11.98
C VAL A 170 3.25 -9.33 12.29
N ASP A 171 3.10 -10.21 11.29
CA ASP A 171 3.25 -11.66 11.42
C ASP A 171 4.62 -12.18 10.94
N SER A 172 5.55 -11.30 10.55
CA SER A 172 6.95 -11.71 10.36
C SER A 172 7.55 -12.05 11.72
N PRO A 173 8.03 -13.29 11.97
CA PRO A 173 8.79 -13.58 13.17
C PRO A 173 10.03 -12.71 13.11
N ALA A 174 10.12 -11.77 14.06
CA ALA A 174 11.17 -10.79 14.23
C ALA A 174 12.51 -11.24 13.62
N SER A 175 12.76 -10.83 12.38
CA SER A 175 14.13 -10.58 11.93
C SER A 175 14.61 -9.46 12.83
N THR A 176 15.53 -9.82 13.73
CA THR A 176 16.22 -8.98 14.70
C THR A 176 16.95 -7.82 14.05
N LEU A 177 16.22 -6.78 13.65
CA LEU A 177 16.79 -5.53 13.16
C LEU A 177 15.98 -4.38 13.75
N ASN A 178 16.37 -3.96 14.97
CA ASN A 178 16.06 -2.63 15.47
C ASN A 178 16.88 -1.62 14.66
N PRO A 179 16.29 -0.74 13.83
CA PRO A 179 17.01 0.37 13.26
C PRO A 179 16.88 1.56 14.22
N ILE A 180 18.01 2.20 14.51
CA ILE A 180 18.13 3.51 15.18
C ILE A 180 18.00 3.46 16.71
N LEU A 181 19.05 2.97 17.36
CA LEU A 181 19.61 3.63 18.55
C LEU A 181 21.13 3.72 18.35
N PRO A 182 21.75 4.92 18.42
CA PRO A 182 23.20 5.02 18.43
C PRO A 182 23.71 4.29 19.67
N ARG A 183 24.61 3.33 19.44
CA ARG A 183 25.24 2.51 20.47
C ARG A 183 26.22 3.37 21.26
N PHE A 184 25.72 4.10 22.25
CA PHE A 184 26.58 4.61 23.31
C PHE A 184 26.99 3.42 24.19
N THR A 185 28.17 2.88 23.94
CA THR A 185 28.87 2.04 24.91
C THR A 185 29.30 2.93 26.06
N ALA A 186 28.46 3.01 27.09
CA ALA A 186 28.88 3.48 28.40
C ALA A 186 29.76 2.38 29.02
N GLU A 187 31.05 2.37 28.68
CA GLU A 187 32.05 1.75 29.53
C GLU A 187 32.04 2.47 30.88
N GLY A 188 31.79 1.73 31.96
CA GLY A 188 32.34 2.05 33.28
C GLY A 188 31.63 3.11 34.13
N ILE A 189 30.30 3.03 34.34
CA ILE A 189 29.69 3.69 35.51
C ILE A 189 28.92 2.65 36.33
N ALA A 190 29.51 2.26 37.45
CA ALA A 190 28.87 1.42 38.46
C ALA A 190 27.72 2.20 39.12
N MET A 191 26.51 1.65 39.07
CA MET A 191 25.37 2.16 39.84
C MET A 191 25.55 1.74 41.32
N PRO A 192 25.47 2.66 42.29
CA PRO A 192 25.51 2.28 43.70
C PRO A 192 24.19 1.59 44.09
N THR A 193 24.30 0.36 44.62
CA THR A 193 23.19 -0.34 45.28
C THR A 193 22.76 0.42 46.54
N PRO A 194 21.47 0.76 46.71
CA PRO A 194 21.00 1.35 47.96
C PRO A 194 21.10 0.32 49.11
N PRO A 195 21.49 0.73 50.32
CA PRO A 195 21.64 -0.19 51.45
C PRO A 195 20.29 -0.72 51.91
N LEU A 196 20.26 -1.99 52.35
CA LEU A 196 19.09 -2.59 52.97
C LEU A 196 18.81 -1.94 54.35
N PRO A 197 17.54 -1.70 54.71
CA PRO A 197 17.18 -1.30 56.06
C PRO A 197 17.46 -2.43 57.07
N SER A 198 17.95 -2.05 58.25
CA SER A 198 18.39 -2.96 59.31
C SER A 198 17.27 -3.93 59.73
N GLY A 199 17.55 -5.23 59.73
CA GLY A 199 16.63 -6.31 60.12
C GLY A 199 15.95 -7.07 58.97
N ALA A 200 16.23 -6.73 57.71
CA ALA A 200 15.73 -7.49 56.55
C ALA A 200 16.82 -8.46 56.04
N GLU A 201 16.55 -9.76 56.04
CA GLU A 201 17.53 -10.77 55.63
C GLU A 201 17.56 -11.01 54.10
N ARG A 202 16.44 -10.79 53.39
CA ARG A 202 16.39 -11.07 51.95
C ARG A 202 15.30 -10.30 51.19
N LYS A 203 15.60 -9.92 49.95
CA LYS A 203 14.67 -9.34 48.97
C LYS A 203 14.61 -10.22 47.73
N VAL A 204 13.41 -10.66 47.35
CA VAL A 204 13.17 -11.41 46.10
C VAL A 204 12.16 -10.62 45.28
N GLY A 205 12.62 -10.03 44.18
CA GLY A 205 11.82 -9.09 43.41
C GLY A 205 11.44 -7.84 44.21
N HIS A 206 10.14 -7.55 44.33
CA HIS A 206 9.62 -6.36 45.00
C HIS A 206 9.18 -6.59 46.46
N LEU A 207 9.35 -7.80 47.00
CA LEU A 207 8.93 -8.16 48.37
C LEU A 207 10.11 -8.23 49.34
N THR A 208 9.88 -7.72 50.55
CA THR A 208 10.82 -7.74 51.68
C THR A 208 10.33 -8.74 52.73
N VAL A 209 11.19 -9.69 53.12
CA VAL A 209 10.86 -10.74 54.10
C VAL A 209 11.53 -10.43 55.45
N TYR A 210 10.75 -10.46 56.53
CA TYR A 210 11.21 -10.34 57.91
C TYR A 210 10.96 -11.65 58.67
N SER A 211 11.94 -12.10 59.45
CA SER A 211 11.87 -13.30 60.28
C SER A 211 11.12 -12.97 61.59
N GLY A 212 9.82 -13.25 61.63
CA GLY A 212 8.99 -13.06 62.83
C GLY A 212 8.49 -14.39 63.39
N GLY A 213 8.91 -14.75 64.61
CA GLY A 213 8.36 -15.92 65.30
C GLY A 213 8.95 -16.24 66.68
N LYS A 214 8.40 -15.58 67.71
CA LYS A 214 8.26 -15.98 69.13
C LYS A 214 9.45 -16.65 69.86
N SER A 215 9.98 -15.91 70.83
CA SER A 215 9.88 -16.26 72.26
C SER A 215 9.73 -14.97 73.07
#